data_AF-A0A142YEX7-F1
#
_entry.id   AF-A0A142YEX7-F1
#
_cell.length_a   1.000
_cell.length_b   1.000
_cell.length_c   1.000
_cell.angle_alpha   90.00
_cell.angle_beta   90.00
_cell.angle_gamma   90.00
#
_symmetry.space_group_name_H-M   'P 1'
#
loop_
_entity.id
_entity.type
_entity.pdbx_description
1 polymer ?
#
loop_
_entity_poly.entity_id
_entity_poly.type
_entity_poly.pdbx_seq_one_letter_code
_entity_poly.pdbx_strand_id
1 'polypeptide(L)'
;MVTYNGENIFGSAVQFQHVPRPRAQQVNAFFGVSGTQVLDGGGRGRVFFIRGVLAAPTLAGLDEAEARFADLADGEARMLVDNRGRSWPHVVFRGEFTPDARGAVPCGGGWALPYRAVFHGLT
;
A
#
# COMPACT_ATOMS: atom_id res chain seq x y z
N MET A 1 -1.61 -15.97 3.87
CA MET A 1 -2.12 -15.18 2.72
C MET A 1 -2.13 -13.72 3.14
N VAL A 2 -1.75 -12.79 2.27
CA VAL A 2 -1.82 -11.35 2.60
C VAL A 2 -3.30 -10.97 2.59
N THR A 3 -3.77 -10.30 3.65
CA THR A 3 -5.17 -9.86 3.73
C THR A 3 -5.27 -8.43 4.22
N TYR A 4 -6.31 -7.75 3.77
CA TYR A 4 -6.70 -6.43 4.23
C TYR A 4 -8.11 -6.54 4.81
N ASN A 5 -8.25 -6.22 6.09
CA ASN A 5 -9.48 -6.40 6.86
C ASN A 5 -10.03 -7.84 6.84
N GLY A 6 -9.14 -8.84 6.75
CA GLY A 6 -9.53 -10.25 6.64
C GLY A 6 -9.82 -10.73 5.22
N GLU A 7 -9.92 -9.84 4.23
CA GLU A 7 -10.16 -10.19 2.82
C GLU A 7 -8.84 -10.24 2.03
N ASN A 8 -8.71 -11.17 1.09
CA ASN A 8 -7.60 -11.14 0.12
C ASN A 8 -8.00 -10.41 -1.16
N ILE A 9 -7.71 -9.11 -1.17
CA ILE A 9 -7.87 -8.23 -2.35
C ILE A 9 -6.65 -8.24 -3.28
N PHE A 10 -5.54 -8.87 -2.85
CA PHE A 10 -4.24 -8.70 -3.49
C PHE A 10 -3.98 -9.67 -4.65
N GLY A 11 -4.88 -10.64 -4.86
CA GLY A 11 -4.74 -11.67 -5.87
C GLY A 11 -3.61 -12.66 -5.57
N SER A 12 -2.74 -12.87 -6.55
CA SER A 12 -1.68 -13.89 -6.54
C SER A 12 -0.29 -13.26 -6.64
N ALA A 13 0.76 -14.08 -6.40
CA ALA A 13 2.16 -13.66 -6.50
C ALA A 13 2.50 -12.38 -5.70
N VAL A 14 1.87 -12.23 -4.52
CA VAL A 14 1.96 -11.00 -3.73
C VAL A 14 3.35 -10.86 -3.10
N GLN A 15 4.05 -9.79 -3.47
CA GLN A 15 5.26 -9.31 -2.83
C GLN A 15 4.91 -8.17 -1.87
N PHE A 16 5.44 -8.27 -0.66
CA PHE A 16 5.17 -7.33 0.42
C PHE A 16 6.47 -6.76 0.96
N GLN A 17 6.63 -5.45 0.89
CA GLN A 17 7.76 -4.73 1.46
C GLN A 17 7.25 -3.59 2.34
N HIS A 18 7.81 -3.44 3.55
CA HIS A 18 7.48 -2.33 4.43
C HIS A 18 8.72 -1.54 4.82
N VAL A 19 8.60 -0.22 4.89
CA VAL A 19 9.68 0.68 5.30
C VAL A 19 9.14 1.67 6.35
N PRO A 20 9.86 1.91 7.46
CA PRO A 20 9.53 3.00 8.36
C PRO A 20 9.52 4.33 7.62
N ARG A 21 8.50 5.16 7.82
CA ARG A 21 8.51 6.52 7.28
C ARG A 21 9.56 7.35 8.03
N PRO A 22 10.23 8.28 7.33
CA PRO A 22 11.06 9.28 8.00
C PRO A 22 10.26 9.99 9.09
N ARG A 23 10.92 10.24 10.22
CA ARG A 23 10.32 11.01 11.32
C ARG A 23 10.00 12.42 10.83
N ALA A 24 8.93 12.99 11.34
CA ALA A 24 8.65 14.40 11.12
C ALA A 24 9.72 15.21 11.84
N GLN A 25 10.42 16.08 11.14
CA GLN A 25 11.33 17.02 11.78
C GLN A 25 11.23 18.39 11.13
N GLN A 26 11.31 19.42 11.95
CA GLN A 26 11.49 20.80 11.51
C GLN A 26 12.86 21.27 11.99
N VAL A 27 13.71 21.68 11.05
CA VAL A 27 15.04 22.21 11.33
C VAL A 27 15.01 23.72 11.12
N ASN A 28 15.21 24.46 12.20
CA ASN A 28 15.24 25.92 12.20
C ASN A 28 16.68 26.41 12.40
N ALA A 29 17.07 27.42 11.63
CA ALA A 29 18.33 28.13 11.81
C ALA A 29 18.02 29.63 12.01
N PHE A 30 18.82 30.30 12.83
CA PHE A 30 18.61 31.71 13.19
C PHE A 30 19.86 32.52 12.83
N PHE A 31 19.66 33.69 12.21
CA PHE A 31 20.77 34.58 11.87
C PHE A 31 21.52 35.04 13.14
N GLY A 32 22.85 35.05 13.07
CA GLY A 32 23.69 35.47 14.20
C GLY A 32 23.83 34.43 15.32
N VAL A 33 23.20 33.25 15.21
CA VAL A 33 23.33 32.15 16.17
C VAL A 33 23.98 30.95 15.46
N SER A 34 25.07 30.44 16.04
CA SER A 34 25.69 29.21 15.55
C SER A 34 24.91 27.99 16.03
N GLY A 35 24.47 27.16 15.09
CA GLY A 35 23.74 25.92 15.36
C GLY A 35 22.35 25.91 14.73
N THR A 36 21.68 24.77 14.88
CA THR A 36 20.31 24.55 14.37
C THR A 36 19.44 23.98 15.47
N GLN A 37 18.21 24.46 15.59
CA GLN A 37 17.20 23.86 16.42
C GLN A 37 16.46 22.78 15.62
N VAL A 38 16.38 21.57 16.18
CA VAL A 38 15.59 20.48 15.59
C VAL A 38 14.37 20.23 16.48
N LEU A 39 13.17 20.41 15.92
CA LEU A 39 11.92 20.00 16.54
C LEU A 39 11.53 18.63 15.97
N ASP A 40 11.55 17.59 16.81
CA ASP A 40 11.08 16.25 16.45
C ASP A 40 9.56 16.20 16.56
N GLY A 41 8.88 16.06 15.43
CA GLY A 41 7.43 15.91 15.32
C GLY A 41 6.95 14.46 15.45
N GLY A 42 7.85 13.51 15.74
CA GLY A 42 7.51 12.11 15.99
C GLY A 42 7.49 11.23 14.75
N GLY A 43 7.03 9.99 14.94
CA GLY A 43 6.93 8.99 13.87
C GLY A 43 5.77 9.26 12.91
N ARG A 44 5.95 8.95 11.63
CA ARG A 44 4.89 9.03 10.60
C ARG A 44 4.37 7.65 10.18
N GLY A 45 4.57 6.66 11.04
CA GLY A 45 4.26 5.25 10.77
C GLY A 45 5.11 4.62 9.68
N ARG A 46 4.48 3.83 8.81
CA ARG A 46 5.16 2.98 7.83
C ARG A 46 4.52 3.13 6.45
N VAL A 47 5.31 2.88 5.41
CA VAL A 47 4.79 2.65 4.06
C VAL A 47 4.90 1.17 3.75
N PHE A 48 3.85 0.61 3.17
CA PHE A 48 3.80 -0.75 2.65
C PHE A 48 3.71 -0.67 1.14
N PHE A 49 4.72 -1.21 0.47
CA PHE A 49 4.75 -1.39 -0.98
C PHE A 49 4.32 -2.82 -1.27
N ILE A 50 3.18 -2.97 -1.92
CA ILE A 50 2.62 -4.26 -2.30
C ILE A 50 2.65 -4.35 -3.81
N ARG A 51 3.14 -5.48 -4.33
CA ARG A 51 3.05 -5.82 -5.75
C ARG A 51 2.36 -7.16 -5.85
N GLY A 52 1.53 -7.35 -6.86
CA GLY A 52 0.85 -8.62 -7.05
C GLY A 52 0.30 -8.73 -8.45
N VAL A 53 -0.45 -9.79 -8.67
CA VAL A 53 -1.14 -10.07 -9.93
C VAL A 53 -2.60 -10.37 -9.61
N LEU A 54 -3.50 -9.50 -10.06
CA LEU A 54 -4.93 -9.79 -10.09
C LEU A 54 -5.19 -10.78 -11.21
N ALA A 55 -6.06 -11.77 -10.97
CA ALA A 55 -6.40 -12.76 -11.98
C ALA A 55 -7.90 -13.03 -11.93
N ALA A 56 -8.53 -13.08 -13.10
CA ALA A 56 -9.95 -13.35 -13.24
C ALA A 56 -10.23 -14.14 -14.55
N PRO A 57 -11.28 -14.97 -14.61
CA PRO A 57 -11.64 -15.69 -15.84
C PRO A 57 -12.02 -14.76 -17.01
N THR A 58 -12.57 -13.58 -16.70
CA THR A 58 -13.05 -12.58 -17.67
C THR A 58 -12.40 -11.22 -17.39
N LEU A 59 -12.36 -10.36 -18.40
CA LEU A 59 -11.91 -8.97 -18.23
C LEU A 59 -12.82 -8.20 -17.25
N ALA A 60 -14.14 -8.41 -17.33
CA ALA A 60 -15.07 -7.78 -16.39
C ALA A 60 -14.78 -8.15 -14.92
N GLY A 61 -14.43 -9.41 -14.64
CA GLY A 61 -14.05 -9.82 -13.28
C GLY A 61 -12.71 -9.23 -12.83
N LEU A 62 -11.84 -8.89 -13.77
CA LEU A 62 -10.59 -8.19 -13.49
C LEU A 62 -10.85 -6.71 -13.18
N ASP A 63 -11.74 -6.07 -13.93
CA ASP A 63 -12.20 -4.70 -13.70
C ASP A 63 -12.89 -4.58 -12.33
N GLU A 64 -13.71 -5.56 -11.94
CA GLU A 64 -14.32 -5.63 -10.60
C GLU A 64 -13.26 -5.77 -9.50
N ALA A 65 -12.22 -6.60 -9.71
CA ALA A 65 -11.13 -6.76 -8.75
C ALA A 65 -10.31 -5.48 -8.60
N GLU A 66 -10.09 -4.75 -9.69
CA GLU A 66 -9.46 -3.43 -9.67
C GLU A 66 -10.35 -2.39 -8.96
N ALA A 67 -11.65 -2.36 -9.25
CA ALA A 67 -12.62 -1.46 -8.64
C ALA A 67 -12.66 -1.59 -7.10
N ARG A 68 -12.46 -2.79 -6.55
CA ARG A 68 -12.36 -2.97 -5.09
C ARG A 68 -11.24 -2.16 -4.44
N PHE A 69 -10.13 -1.90 -5.15
CA PHE A 69 -9.10 -1.02 -4.60
C PHE A 69 -9.62 0.42 -4.46
N ALA A 70 -10.38 0.89 -5.45
CA ALA A 70 -10.98 2.22 -5.39
C ALA A 70 -11.98 2.33 -4.23
N ASP A 71 -12.80 1.31 -3.98
CA ASP A 71 -13.74 1.29 -2.86
C ASP A 71 -13.04 1.36 -1.49
N LEU A 72 -11.84 0.78 -1.39
CA LEU A 72 -11.03 0.80 -0.17
C LEU A 72 -10.21 2.08 0.01
N ALA A 73 -10.26 3.01 -0.96
CA ALA A 73 -9.64 4.33 -0.85
C ALA A 73 -10.53 5.34 -0.09
N ASP A 74 -11.28 4.85 0.89
CA ASP A 74 -12.25 5.61 1.71
C ASP A 74 -11.62 6.30 2.93
N GLY A 75 -10.34 6.07 3.18
CA GLY A 75 -9.60 6.65 4.30
C GLY A 75 -9.77 5.90 5.63
N GLU A 76 -10.50 4.78 5.66
CA GLU A 76 -10.67 3.99 6.88
C GLU A 76 -9.40 3.16 7.17
N ALA A 77 -8.99 3.15 8.44
CA ALA A 77 -7.82 2.40 8.89
C ALA A 77 -8.21 0.97 9.26
N ARG A 78 -7.59 -0.02 8.61
CA ARG A 78 -7.93 -1.44 8.76
C ARG A 78 -6.70 -2.29 9.08
N MET A 79 -6.93 -3.55 9.42
CA MET A 79 -5.87 -4.51 9.68
C MET A 79 -5.26 -5.00 8.37
N LEU A 80 -3.94 -4.91 8.22
CA LEU A 80 -3.20 -5.52 7.11
C LEU A 80 -2.38 -6.69 7.65
N VAL A 81 -2.55 -7.89 7.10
CA VAL A 81 -1.77 -9.08 7.47
C VAL A 81 -0.78 -9.38 6.36
N ASP A 82 0.50 -9.51 6.70
CA ASP A 82 1.54 -9.79 5.70
C ASP A 82 1.65 -11.29 5.33
N ASN A 83 2.54 -11.60 4.38
CA ASN A 83 2.78 -12.97 3.93
C ASN A 83 3.43 -13.88 5.00
N ARG A 84 3.96 -13.29 6.07
CA ARG A 84 4.56 -13.98 7.23
C ARG A 84 3.58 -14.12 8.40
N GLY A 85 2.33 -13.66 8.24
CA GLY A 85 1.31 -13.70 9.28
C GLY A 85 1.43 -12.59 10.33
N ARG A 86 2.26 -11.56 10.10
CA ARG A 86 2.33 -10.39 10.99
C ARG A 86 1.17 -9.46 10.70
N SER A 87 0.47 -9.09 11.77
CA SER A 87 -0.65 -8.16 11.73
C SER A 87 -0.20 -6.73 11.95
N TRP A 88 -0.64 -5.84 11.07
CA TRP A 88 -0.36 -4.41 11.09
C TRP A 88 -1.70 -3.67 11.27
N PRO A 89 -1.99 -3.18 12.48
CA PRO A 89 -3.20 -2.38 12.70
C PRO A 89 -3.03 -0.98 12.09
N HIS A 90 -4.15 -0.27 11.94
CA HIS A 90 -4.22 1.12 11.51
C HIS A 90 -3.58 1.40 10.14
N VAL A 91 -3.80 0.52 9.17
CA VAL A 91 -3.31 0.70 7.80
C VAL A 91 -4.40 1.27 6.90
N VAL A 92 -4.11 2.38 6.24
CA VAL A 92 -5.01 3.08 5.31
C VAL A 92 -4.52 2.91 3.88
N PHE A 93 -5.45 2.67 2.97
CA PHE A 93 -5.24 2.78 1.54
C PHE A 93 -5.70 4.15 1.04
N ARG A 94 -4.88 4.83 0.23
CA ARG A 94 -5.16 6.20 -0.26
C ARG A 94 -5.42 6.27 -1.77
N GLY A 95 -5.74 5.14 -2.40
CA GLY A 95 -5.91 5.10 -3.85
C GLY A 95 -4.59 5.07 -4.63
N GLU A 96 -3.45 4.85 -3.96
CA GLU A 96 -2.15 4.68 -4.61
C GLU A 96 -2.03 3.28 -5.24
N PHE A 97 -2.88 3.00 -6.24
CA PHE A 97 -2.85 1.79 -7.07
C PHE A 97 -2.35 2.15 -8.47
N THR A 98 -1.47 1.33 -9.03
CA THR A 98 -0.92 1.50 -10.37
C THR A 98 -0.91 0.14 -11.06
N PRO A 99 -1.81 -0.09 -12.03
CA PRO A 99 -1.75 -1.28 -12.86
C PRO A 99 -0.52 -1.24 -13.77
N ASP A 100 -0.06 -2.40 -14.25
CA ASP A 100 1.01 -2.46 -15.23
C ASP A 100 0.60 -1.71 -16.51
N ALA A 101 1.50 -0.90 -17.06
CA ALA A 101 1.28 -0.15 -18.29
C ALA A 101 1.01 -1.04 -19.50
N ARG A 102 1.41 -2.31 -19.44
CA ARG A 102 1.09 -3.32 -20.47
C ARG A 102 -0.37 -3.77 -20.43
N GLY A 103 -1.11 -3.45 -19.38
CA GLY A 103 -2.50 -3.84 -19.19
C GLY A 103 -2.68 -5.33 -18.87
N ALA A 104 -3.92 -5.79 -19.00
CA ALA A 104 -4.29 -7.19 -18.76
C ALA A 104 -3.66 -8.11 -19.82
N VAL A 105 -3.04 -9.19 -19.37
CA VAL A 105 -2.43 -10.21 -20.24
C VAL A 105 -3.20 -11.53 -20.13
N PRO A 106 -3.37 -12.27 -21.23
CA PRO A 106 -4.00 -13.59 -21.18
C PRO A 106 -3.11 -14.57 -20.40
N CYS A 107 -3.72 -15.39 -19.57
CA CYS A 107 -3.08 -16.47 -18.82
C CYS A 107 -3.85 -17.79 -19.03
N GLY A 108 -3.30 -18.92 -18.59
CA GLY A 108 -3.79 -20.29 -18.91
C GLY A 108 -5.24 -20.63 -18.52
N GLY A 109 -6.00 -19.70 -17.96
CA GLY A 109 -7.42 -19.85 -17.66
C GLY A 109 -8.20 -18.53 -17.54
N GLY A 110 -7.69 -17.44 -18.10
CA GLY A 110 -8.33 -16.12 -18.00
C GLY A 110 -7.38 -14.97 -18.30
N TRP A 111 -7.52 -13.91 -17.51
CA TRP A 111 -6.77 -12.68 -17.63
C TRP A 111 -6.02 -12.39 -16.33
N ALA A 112 -4.85 -11.78 -16.46
CA ALA A 112 -4.01 -11.39 -15.36
C ALA A 112 -3.55 -9.94 -15.50
N LEU A 113 -3.54 -9.18 -14.41
CA LEU A 113 -3.10 -7.80 -14.35
C LEU A 113 -2.10 -7.63 -13.20
N PRO A 114 -0.81 -7.49 -13.52
CA PRO A 114 0.17 -7.10 -12.53
C PRO A 114 -0.11 -5.67 -12.05
N TYR A 115 0.14 -5.40 -10.77
CA TYR A 115 -0.08 -4.08 -10.19
C TYR A 115 0.95 -3.75 -9.11
N ARG A 116 0.98 -2.47 -8.74
CA ARG A 116 1.67 -1.94 -7.57
C ARG A 116 0.69 -1.12 -6.75
N ALA A 117 0.68 -1.32 -5.44
CA ALA A 117 -0.16 -0.58 -4.52
C ALA A 117 0.65 -0.10 -3.31
N VAL A 118 0.30 1.07 -2.80
CA VAL A 118 0.95 1.66 -1.62
C VAL A 118 -0.08 1.85 -0.51
N PHE A 119 0.26 1.34 0.67
CA PHE A 119 -0.55 1.49 1.88
C PHE A 119 0.26 2.23 2.95
N HIS A 120 -0.44 2.83 3.90
CA HIS A 120 0.17 3.64 4.93
C HIS A 120 -0.27 3.21 6.31
N GLY A 121 0.69 2.79 7.14
CA GLY A 121 0.46 2.56 8.55
C GLY A 121 0.45 3.88 9.29
N LEU A 122 -0.60 4.10 10.08
CA LEU A 122 -0.67 5.16 11.07
C LEU A 122 -0.04 4.67 12.38
N THR A 123 0.57 5.58 13.14
CA THR A 123 1.12 5.32 14.49
C THR A 123 0.09 5.60 15.56
#